data_AF-A0A972Z9F8-F1
#
_entry.id   AF-A0A972Z9F8-F1
#
_cell.length_a   1.000
_cell.length_b   1.000
_cell.length_c   1.000
_cell.angle_alpha   90.00
_cell.angle_beta   90.00
_cell.angle_gamma   90.00
#
_symmetry.space_group_name_H-M   'P 1'
#
loop_
_entity.id
_entity.type
_entity.pdbx_description
1 polymer ?
#
loop_
_entity_poly.entity_id
_entity_poly.type
_entity_poly.pdbx_seq_one_letter_code
_entity_poly.pdbx_strand_id
1 'polypeptide(L)'
;MEVENMYNSAKKTEIQVSKSVFPAEAWELISTSGENELVILDVSTPLEYRGLHLQGAINVSLFSRFFKARLATMDKDKTYVVYCKVGGKKQDCPENDEASEIQESV
;
A
#
# COMPACT_ATOMS: atom_id res chain seq x y z
N MET A 1 -40.83 -19.52 -13.78
CA MET A 1 -40.90 -18.28 -12.97
C MET A 1 -41.01 -18.71 -11.52
N GLU A 2 -40.03 -18.58 -10.63
CA GLU A 2 -38.77 -17.86 -10.60
C GLU A 2 -37.87 -18.60 -9.57
N VAL A 3 -36.70 -19.11 -9.96
CA VAL A 3 -35.65 -19.53 -9.00
C VAL A 3 -34.25 -19.36 -9.61
N GLU A 4 -34.13 -18.49 -10.61
CA GLU A 4 -32.88 -18.28 -11.36
C GLU A 4 -32.00 -17.18 -10.74
N ASN A 5 -32.32 -16.71 -9.52
CA ASN A 5 -31.75 -15.48 -8.98
C ASN A 5 -31.27 -15.55 -7.52
N MET A 6 -30.76 -16.71 -7.07
CA MET A 6 -30.17 -16.83 -5.72
C MET A 6 -28.68 -17.19 -5.70
N TYR A 7 -28.09 -17.58 -6.83
CA TYR A 7 -26.71 -18.10 -6.87
C TYR A 7 -25.70 -17.18 -7.58
N ASN A 8 -25.96 -15.87 -7.61
CA ASN A 8 -24.93 -14.86 -7.95
C ASN A 8 -24.13 -14.38 -6.72
N SER A 9 -24.17 -15.12 -5.61
CA SER A 9 -23.48 -14.77 -4.35
C SER A 9 -22.31 -15.70 -4.01
N ALA A 10 -21.85 -16.52 -4.96
CA ALA A 10 -20.50 -17.06 -4.92
C ALA A 10 -19.52 -15.94 -5.29
N LYS A 11 -19.37 -14.96 -4.39
CA LYS A 11 -18.33 -13.93 -4.52
C LYS A 11 -16.99 -14.63 -4.66
N LYS A 12 -16.48 -14.56 -5.88
CA LYS A 12 -15.12 -14.82 -6.32
C LYS A 12 -14.13 -14.39 -5.23
N THR A 13 -13.63 -15.34 -4.46
CA THR A 13 -12.53 -15.05 -3.53
C THR A 13 -11.25 -15.11 -4.36
N GLU A 14 -11.00 -14.04 -5.11
CA GLU A 14 -9.67 -13.81 -5.67
C GLU A 14 -8.73 -13.59 -4.50
N ILE A 15 -7.78 -14.50 -4.36
CA ILE A 15 -6.68 -14.40 -3.41
C ILE A 15 -5.96 -13.09 -3.74
N GLN A 16 -6.09 -12.10 -2.86
CA GLN A 16 -5.36 -10.84 -2.96
C GLN A 16 -3.89 -11.13 -2.65
N VAL A 17 -3.09 -11.34 -3.71
CA VAL A 17 -1.68 -11.67 -3.60
C VAL A 17 -0.90 -10.39 -3.29
N SER A 18 -0.27 -10.33 -2.11
CA SER A 18 0.66 -9.24 -1.81
C SER A 18 2.04 -9.53 -2.41
N LYS A 19 2.51 -8.69 -3.33
CA LYS A 19 3.87 -8.73 -3.88
C LYS A 19 4.78 -7.78 -3.08
N SER A 20 5.97 -8.23 -2.71
CA SER A 20 7.03 -7.33 -2.25
C SER A 20 7.80 -6.82 -3.46
N VAL A 21 8.05 -5.51 -3.50
CA VAL A 21 8.76 -4.82 -4.58
C VAL A 21 9.88 -3.96 -4.00
N PHE A 22 10.91 -3.68 -4.80
CA PHE A 22 11.98 -2.76 -4.40
C PHE A 22 11.53 -1.29 -4.51
N PRO A 23 12.20 -0.33 -3.84
CA PRO A 23 11.82 1.08 -3.89
C PRO A 23 11.71 1.65 -5.30
N ALA A 24 12.65 1.31 -6.19
CA ALA A 24 12.63 1.78 -7.58
C ALA A 24 11.40 1.27 -8.36
N GLU A 25 11.07 -0.02 -8.21
CA GLU A 25 9.86 -0.62 -8.81
C GLU A 25 8.58 -0.02 -8.20
N ALA A 26 8.56 0.22 -6.89
CA ALA A 26 7.44 0.89 -6.24
C ALA A 26 7.23 2.31 -6.77
N TRP A 27 8.33 3.05 -6.99
CA TRP A 27 8.30 4.39 -7.54
C TRP A 27 7.78 4.41 -8.98
N GLU A 28 8.21 3.46 -9.82
CA GLU A 28 7.70 3.29 -11.18
C GLU A 28 6.19 3.02 -11.19
N LEU A 29 5.71 2.12 -10.33
CA LEU A 29 4.28 1.83 -10.17
C LEU A 29 3.49 3.08 -9.77
N ILE A 30 3.98 3.82 -8.78
CA ILE A 30 3.32 5.07 -8.31
C ILE A 30 3.29 6.12 -9.42
N SER A 31 4.38 6.26 -10.18
CA SER A 31 4.53 7.32 -11.19
C SER A 31 3.74 7.04 -12.48
N THR A 32 3.44 5.78 -12.76
CA THR A 32 2.76 5.36 -14.00
C THR A 32 1.27 5.07 -13.81
N SER A 33 0.82 4.89 -12.57
CA SER A 33 -0.59 4.60 -12.26
C SER A 33 -1.44 5.88 -12.27
N GLY A 34 -2.70 5.78 -12.69
CA GLY A 34 -3.66 6.87 -12.53
C GLY A 34 -4.01 7.09 -11.05
N GLU A 35 -4.29 8.35 -10.66
CA GLU A 35 -4.62 8.73 -9.27
C GLU A 35 -5.79 7.93 -8.65
N ASN A 36 -6.65 7.35 -9.48
CA ASN A 36 -7.81 6.57 -9.04
C ASN A 36 -7.56 5.06 -8.96
N GLU A 37 -6.46 4.56 -9.51
CA GLU A 37 -6.16 3.13 -9.65
C GLU A 37 -5.24 2.61 -8.54
N LEU A 38 -4.37 3.47 -8.01
CA LEU A 38 -3.37 3.12 -7.00
C LEU A 38 -3.45 4.06 -5.81
N VAL A 39 -3.48 3.50 -4.61
CA VAL A 39 -3.48 4.23 -3.35
C VAL A 39 -2.17 3.95 -2.59
N ILE A 40 -1.51 5.02 -2.17
CA ILE A 40 -0.29 4.93 -1.36
C ILE A 40 -0.68 4.89 0.12
N LEU A 41 -0.26 3.86 0.84
CA LEU A 41 -0.54 3.65 2.27
C LEU A 41 0.75 3.73 3.08
N ASP A 42 0.87 4.77 3.89
CA ASP A 42 1.97 4.92 4.84
C ASP A 42 1.57 4.31 6.19
N VAL A 43 2.26 3.26 6.60
CA VAL A 43 1.96 2.56 7.86
C VAL A 43 2.87 2.94 9.03
N SER A 44 3.66 3.99 8.86
CA SER A 44 4.54 4.58 9.88
C SER A 44 3.74 5.22 11.01
N THR A 45 4.42 5.63 12.08
CA THR A 45 3.78 6.39 13.16
C THR A 45 3.27 7.75 12.66
N PRO A 46 2.21 8.32 13.28
CA PRO A 46 1.74 9.65 12.89
C PRO A 46 2.79 10.75 13.04
N LEU A 47 3.77 10.57 13.95
CA LEU A 47 4.87 11.50 14.12
C LEU A 47 5.82 11.48 12.93
N GLU A 48 6.18 10.29 12.43
CA GLU A 48 7.02 10.13 11.24
C GLU A 48 6.33 10.70 9.99
N TYR A 49 5.05 10.37 9.82
CA TYR A 49 4.24 10.83 8.70
C TYR A 49 4.15 12.36 8.63
N ARG A 50 3.93 13.03 9.78
CA ARG A 50 3.90 14.51 9.83
C ARG A 50 5.20 15.18 9.43
N GLY A 51 6.33 14.48 9.58
CA GLY A 51 7.64 15.00 9.19
C GLY A 51 7.84 14.91 7.68
N LEU A 52 7.91 13.69 7.16
CA LEU A 52 8.12 13.41 5.74
C LEU A 52 7.32 12.18 5.33
N HIS A 53 6.54 12.31 4.27
CA HIS A 53 5.75 11.24 3.65
C HIS A 53 5.62 11.50 2.16
N LEU A 54 5.25 10.47 1.39
CA LEU A 54 4.97 10.61 -0.03
C LEU A 54 3.69 11.44 -0.24
N GLN A 55 3.71 12.33 -1.23
CA GLN A 55 2.55 13.13 -1.57
C GLN A 55 1.37 12.21 -1.94
N GLY A 56 0.17 12.54 -1.44
CA GLY A 56 -1.03 11.73 -1.67
C GLY A 56 -1.11 10.43 -0.86
N ALA A 57 -0.11 10.13 -0.02
CA ALA A 57 -0.19 8.99 0.88
C ALA A 57 -1.30 9.15 1.92
N ILE A 58 -1.85 8.02 2.37
CA ILE A 58 -2.79 7.96 3.48
C ILE A 58 -2.08 7.30 4.66
N ASN A 59 -2.01 7.98 5.81
CA ASN A 59 -1.44 7.37 7.01
C ASN A 59 -2.43 6.42 7.69
N VAL A 60 -2.03 5.15 7.83
CA VAL A 60 -2.72 4.16 8.65
C VAL A 60 -1.68 3.45 9.50
N SER A 61 -1.34 4.07 10.63
CA SER A 61 -0.26 3.59 11.50
C SER A 61 -0.50 2.15 12.00
N LEU A 62 0.48 1.27 11.78
CA LEU A 62 0.48 -0.12 12.27
C LEU A 62 0.32 -0.23 13.78
N PHE A 63 0.80 0.78 14.52
CA PHE A 63 0.77 0.81 15.97
C PHE A 63 -0.57 1.32 16.53
N SER A 64 -1.50 1.74 15.66
CA SER A 64 -2.82 2.17 16.09
C SER A 64 -3.70 0.99 16.49
N ARG A 65 -4.39 1.10 17.64
CA ARG A 65 -5.44 0.14 18.04
C ARG A 65 -6.57 0.03 17.02
N PHE A 66 -6.74 1.03 16.16
CA PHE A 66 -7.76 1.07 15.11
C PHE A 66 -7.27 0.60 13.74
N PHE A 67 -6.03 0.13 13.61
CA PHE A 67 -5.43 -0.26 12.33
C PHE A 67 -6.32 -1.23 11.54
N LYS A 68 -6.75 -2.33 12.16
CA LYS A 68 -7.63 -3.33 11.52
C LYS A 68 -8.97 -2.76 11.10
N ALA A 69 -9.57 -1.91 11.93
CA ALA A 69 -10.85 -1.28 11.62
C ALA A 69 -10.72 -0.34 10.42
N ARG A 70 -9.61 0.40 10.33
CA ARG A 70 -9.35 1.29 9.19
C ARG A 70 -9.15 0.50 7.90
N LEU A 71 -8.36 -0.58 7.94
CA LEU A 71 -8.18 -1.47 6.78
C LEU A 71 -9.52 -2.07 6.30
N ALA A 72 -10.43 -2.40 7.21
CA ALA A 72 -11.73 -2.95 6.84
C ALA A 72 -12.64 -1.97 6.09
N THR A 73 -12.40 -0.66 6.22
CA THR A 73 -13.14 0.39 5.50
C THR A 73 -12.57 0.72 4.12
N MET A 74 -11.43 0.12 3.76
CA MET A 74 -10.75 0.38 2.50
C MET A 74 -11.37 -0.43 1.35
N ASP A 75 -11.26 0.13 0.14
CA ASP A 75 -11.83 -0.43 -1.08
C ASP A 75 -10.97 -1.59 -1.58
N LYS A 76 -11.52 -2.80 -1.58
CA LYS A 76 -10.78 -4.01 -1.95
C LYS A 76 -10.52 -4.15 -3.45
N ASP A 77 -11.17 -3.31 -4.26
CA ASP A 77 -11.00 -3.32 -5.71
C ASP A 77 -9.85 -2.38 -6.14
N LYS A 78 -9.24 -1.65 -5.20
CA LYS A 78 -8.08 -0.77 -5.45
C LYS A 78 -6.75 -1.45 -5.20
N THR A 79 -5.74 -1.02 -5.95
CA THR A 79 -4.35 -1.41 -5.71
C THR A 79 -3.75 -0.55 -4.60
N TYR A 80 -3.06 -1.18 -3.65
CA TYR A 80 -2.39 -0.49 -2.55
C TYR A 80 -0.87 -0.71 -2.59
N VAL A 81 -0.11 0.38 -2.62
CA VAL A 81 1.32 0.34 -2.30
C VAL A 81 1.50 0.69 -0.85
N VAL A 82 1.99 -0.26 -0.06
CA VAL A 82 2.17 -0.10 1.39
C VAL A 82 3.64 0.08 1.70
N TYR A 83 3.99 1.16 2.40
CA TYR A 83 5.37 1.41 2.83
C TYR A 83 5.44 1.88 4.29
N CYS A 84 6.61 1.68 4.91
CA CYS A 84 6.96 2.27 6.19
C CYS A 84 8.32 2.96 6.09
N LYS A 85 8.56 3.96 6.94
CA LYS A 85 9.79 4.76 6.88
C LYS A 85 11.07 3.96 7.12
N VAL A 86 11.01 2.96 8.00
CA VAL A 86 12.19 2.19 8.41
C VAL A 86 12.55 1.05 7.45
N GLY A 87 11.64 0.68 6.54
CA GLY A 87 11.74 -0.55 5.77
C GLY A 87 11.72 -1.78 6.69
N GLY A 88 10.78 -2.71 6.51
CA GLY A 88 10.91 -3.99 7.19
C GLY A 88 12.22 -4.62 6.72
N LYS A 89 13.21 -4.80 7.62
CA LYS A 89 14.48 -5.46 7.28
C LYS A 89 14.15 -6.88 6.84
N LYS A 90 13.94 -7.09 5.53
CA LYS A 90 14.00 -8.43 4.96
C LYS A 90 15.47 -8.82 4.98
N GLN A 91 15.74 -10.00 5.54
CA GLN A 91 17.08 -10.56 5.74
C GLN A 91 17.89 -10.80 4.45
N ASP A 92 17.29 -10.48 3.30
CA ASP A 92 17.80 -10.76 1.96
C ASP A 92 17.79 -9.50 1.08
N CYS A 93 17.99 -8.33 1.68
CA CYS A 93 18.27 -7.10 0.93
C CYS A 93 19.78 -7.07 0.67
N PRO A 94 20.27 -7.29 -0.58
CA PRO A 94 21.69 -7.14 -0.86
C PRO A 94 22.10 -5.71 -0.49
N GLU A 95 23.15 -5.58 0.33
CA GLU A 95 23.67 -4.31 0.88
C GLU A 95 24.17 -3.31 -0.16
N ASN A 96 24.06 -3.64 -1.44
CA ASN A 96 24.63 -2.86 -2.53
C ASN A 96 23.51 -2.57 -3.53
N ASP A 97 22.80 -1.46 -3.33
CA ASP A 97 22.35 -0.57 -4.42
C ASP A 97 21.75 0.69 -3.78
N GLU A 98 22.17 1.83 -4.31
CA GLU A 98 22.02 3.19 -3.82
C GLU A 98 20.55 3.62 -3.60
N ALA A 99 19.92 3.20 -2.50
CA ALA A 99 18.62 3.71 -2.07
C ALA A 99 18.75 4.89 -1.08
N SER A 100 19.88 5.60 -1.12
CA SER A 100 20.16 6.77 -0.31
C SER A 100 20.21 8.04 -1.16
N GLU A 101 19.23 8.29 -2.02
CA GLU A 101 18.96 9.64 -2.57
C GLU A 101 17.65 9.63 -3.36
N ILE A 102 16.52 9.76 -2.66
CA ILE A 102 15.43 10.56 -3.23
C ILE A 102 15.80 11.99 -2.85
N GLN A 103 16.64 12.61 -3.68
CA GLN A 103 17.02 14.01 -3.54
C GLN A 103 15.78 14.89 -3.55
N GLU A 104 15.79 15.85 -2.63
CA GLU A 104 15.01 17.08 -2.72
C GLU A 104 15.09 17.67 -4.14
N SER A 105 13.94 17.77 -4.80
CA SER A 105 13.61 18.73 -5.86
C SER A 105 12.13 18.46 -6.17
N VAL A 106 11.18 19.31 -5.76
CA VAL A 106 11.01 20.73 -6.09
C VAL A 106 10.34 21.46 -4.93
#